data_AF-X0UML3-F1
#
_entry.id   AF-X0UML3-F1
#
_cell.length_a   1.000
_cell.length_b   1.000
_cell.length_c   1.000
_cell.angle_alpha   90.00
_cell.angle_beta   90.00
_cell.angle_gamma   90.00
#
_symmetry.space_group_name_H-M   'P 1'
#
loop_
_entity.id
_entity.type
_entity.pdbx_description
1 polymer ?
#
loop_
_entity_poly.entity_id
_entity_poly.type
_entity_poly.pdbx_seq_one_letter_code
_entity_poly.pdbx_strand_id
1 'polypeptide(L)'
;MDAQTAKLLTPEDMQPATERISKVLQQLDRILLGRSPLHKMVLIGVLSRGHILLEGLPGLGKTALVKALGEVLKLDFKRIQFTPDLMPSDILGTHILQESERGKREMVFQSGPVFTNILLA
;
A
#
# COMPACT_ATOMS: atom_id res chain seq x y z
N MET A 1 14.84 -1.36 -35.20
CA MET A 1 13.94 -2.39 -34.68
C MET A 1 13.75 -2.16 -33.19
N ASP A 2 12.71 -1.56 -32.64
CA ASP A 2 11.61 -0.75 -33.14
C ASP A 2 11.29 0.23 -32.01
N ALA A 3 11.40 1.53 -32.29
CA ALA A 3 10.95 2.56 -31.37
C ALA A 3 9.42 2.52 -31.38
N GLN A 4 8.82 1.76 -30.47
CA GLN A 4 7.39 1.84 -30.20
C GLN A 4 7.08 3.26 -29.74
N THR A 5 6.56 4.07 -30.67
CA THR A 5 6.04 5.39 -30.40
C THR A 5 4.96 5.26 -29.32
N ALA A 6 5.19 5.86 -28.16
CA ALA A 6 4.18 5.93 -27.11
C ALA A 6 2.96 6.69 -27.67
N LYS A 7 1.91 5.96 -28.04
CA LYS A 7 0.63 6.52 -28.44
C LYS A 7 0.12 7.37 -27.27
N LEU A 8 -0.06 8.67 -27.49
CA LEU A 8 -0.66 9.56 -26.50
C LEU A 8 -2.10 9.10 -26.23
N LEU A 9 -2.43 8.93 -24.96
CA LEU A 9 -3.78 8.56 -24.53
C LEU A 9 -4.74 9.71 -24.85
N THR A 10 -5.90 9.39 -25.44
CA THR A 10 -6.97 10.36 -25.64
C THR A 10 -7.83 10.47 -24.38
N PRO A 11 -8.60 11.56 -24.19
CA PRO A 11 -9.53 11.68 -23.07
C PRO A 11 -10.54 10.53 -22.99
N GLU A 12 -10.98 10.00 -24.14
CA GLU A 12 -11.90 8.85 -24.21
C GLU A 12 -11.24 7.57 -23.68
N ASP A 13 -9.96 7.34 -24.01
CA ASP A 13 -9.19 6.21 -23.47
C ASP A 13 -9.06 6.26 -21.94
N MET A 14 -9.11 7.46 -21.35
CA MET A 14 -8.97 7.68 -19.90
C MET A 14 -10.30 7.64 -19.13
N GLN A 15 -11.46 7.63 -19.80
CA GLN A 15 -12.77 7.62 -19.14
C GLN A 15 -12.92 6.47 -18.12
N PRO A 16 -12.58 5.21 -18.45
CA PRO A 16 -12.73 4.10 -17.50
C PRO A 16 -11.89 4.27 -16.24
N ALA A 17 -10.68 4.84 -16.38
CA ALA A 17 -9.80 5.11 -15.24
C ALA A 17 -10.36 6.24 -14.37
N THR A 18 -10.82 7.33 -15.00
CA THR A 18 -11.43 8.48 -14.33
C THR A 18 -12.67 8.11 -13.52
N GLU A 19 -13.53 7.24 -14.07
CA GLU A 19 -14.72 6.73 -13.37
C GLU A 19 -14.35 5.88 -12.14
N ARG A 20 -13.35 4.99 -12.28
CA ARG A 20 -12.88 4.15 -11.17
C ARG A 20 -12.26 5.01 -10.07
N ILE A 21 -11.42 5.98 -10.44
CA ILE A 21 -10.82 6.93 -9.51
C ILE A 21 -11.90 7.72 -8.76
N SER A 22 -12.92 8.22 -9.48
CA SER A 22 -14.05 8.92 -8.87
C SER A 22 -14.79 8.05 -7.85
N LYS A 23 -15.02 6.77 -8.16
CA LYS A 23 -15.65 5.82 -7.23
C LYS A 23 -14.79 5.56 -5.99
N VAL A 24 -13.48 5.43 -6.14
CA VAL A 24 -12.54 5.25 -5.02
C VAL A 24 -12.58 6.48 -4.10
N LEU A 25 -12.47 7.69 -4.67
CA LEU A 25 -12.52 8.93 -3.89
C LEU A 25 -13.82 9.08 -3.11
N GLN A 26 -14.96 8.75 -3.74
CA GLN A 26 -16.25 8.74 -3.05
C GLN A 26 -16.30 7.77 -1.87
N GLN A 27 -15.64 6.61 -1.94
CA GLN A 27 -15.57 5.70 -0.79
C GLN A 27 -14.69 6.27 0.32
N LEU A 28 -13.55 6.88 -0.01
CA LEU A 28 -12.67 7.50 0.98
C LEU A 28 -13.34 8.70 1.69
N ASP A 29 -14.09 9.51 0.95
CA ASP A 29 -14.85 10.64 1.48
C ASP A 29 -15.91 10.21 2.52
N ARG A 30 -16.42 8.98 2.45
CA ARG A 30 -17.35 8.42 3.45
C ARG A 30 -16.68 8.03 4.76
N ILE A 31 -15.38 7.76 4.73
CA ILE A 31 -14.62 7.24 5.87
C ILE A 31 -13.99 8.39 6.67
N LEU A 32 -13.50 9.42 5.98
CA LEU A 32 -12.91 10.59 6.61
C LEU A 32 -13.52 11.89 6.06
N LEU A 33 -14.57 12.37 6.73
CA LEU A 33 -15.33 13.53 6.28
C LEU A 33 -14.48 14.81 6.23
N GLY A 34 -14.72 15.65 5.21
CA GLY A 34 -14.11 16.98 5.09
C GLY A 34 -12.62 16.98 4.69
N ARG A 35 -12.10 15.86 4.17
CA ARG A 35 -10.67 15.71 3.81
C ARG A 35 -10.44 15.32 2.34
N SER A 36 -11.33 15.69 1.43
CA SER A 36 -11.23 15.33 0.00
C SER A 36 -9.89 15.68 -0.68
N PRO A 37 -9.23 16.81 -0.39
CA PRO A 37 -7.88 17.08 -0.93
C PRO A 37 -6.83 16.05 -0.48
N LEU A 38 -6.89 15.62 0.78
CA LEU A 38 -6.01 14.59 1.33
C LEU A 38 -6.23 13.25 0.61
N HIS A 39 -7.49 12.86 0.39
CA HIS A 39 -7.82 11.62 -0.33
C HIS A 39 -7.24 11.61 -1.74
N LYS A 40 -7.37 12.73 -2.46
CA LYS A 40 -6.77 12.89 -3.79
C LYS A 40 -5.26 12.75 -3.77
N MET A 41 -4.57 13.45 -2.85
CA MET A 41 -3.11 13.36 -2.74
C MET A 41 -2.64 11.94 -2.40
N VAL A 42 -3.33 11.26 -1.47
CA VAL A 42 -2.99 9.88 -1.11
C VAL A 42 -3.16 8.94 -2.29
N LEU A 43 -4.27 9.05 -3.02
CA LEU A 43 -4.52 8.23 -4.19
C LEU A 43 -3.49 8.50 -5.31
N ILE A 44 -3.13 9.77 -5.53
CA ILE A 44 -2.06 10.14 -6.48
C ILE A 44 -0.74 9.48 -6.10
N GLY A 45 -0.36 9.53 -4.83
CA GLY A 45 0.89 8.92 -4.35
C GLY A 45 0.92 7.41 -4.60
N VAL A 46 -0.18 6.71 -4.31
CA VAL A 46 -0.29 5.26 -4.57
C VAL A 46 -0.24 4.93 -6.06
N LEU A 47 -1.01 5.65 -6.89
CA LEU A 47 -1.01 5.42 -8.34
C LEU A 47 0.34 5.73 -9.00
N SER A 48 1.08 6.67 -8.43
CA SER A 48 2.43 7.03 -8.88
C SER A 48 3.52 6.11 -8.31
N ARG A 49 3.15 5.07 -7.54
CA ARG A 49 4.06 4.16 -6.83
C ARG A 49 5.04 4.89 -5.89
N GLY A 50 4.60 6.03 -5.33
CA GLY A 50 5.37 6.83 -4.40
C GLY A 50 5.14 6.44 -2.94
N HIS A 51 6.02 6.95 -2.06
CA HIS A 51 5.86 6.85 -0.62
C HIS A 51 5.26 8.15 -0.06
N ILE A 52 4.44 8.02 0.98
CA ILE A 52 3.63 9.13 1.50
C ILE A 52 3.90 9.27 3.00
N LEU A 53 4.29 10.47 3.42
CA LEU A 53 4.39 10.84 4.82
C LEU A 53 3.09 11.56 5.25
N LEU A 54 2.37 10.99 6.22
CA LEU A 54 1.10 11.53 6.71
C LEU A 54 1.27 12.25 8.05
N GLU A 55 1.63 13.53 8.05
CA GLU A 55 1.85 14.33 9.26
C GLU A 55 0.58 14.96 9.83
N GLY A 56 0.47 15.04 11.16
CA GLY A 56 -0.66 15.64 11.86
C GLY A 56 -0.91 15.02 13.23
N LEU A 57 -1.82 15.62 13.99
CA LEU A 57 -2.13 15.21 15.36
C LEU A 57 -2.65 13.77 15.45
N PRO A 58 -2.41 13.08 16.58
CA PRO A 58 -2.98 11.76 16.84
C PRO A 58 -4.52 11.83 16.82
N GLY A 59 -5.15 10.74 16.37
CA GLY A 59 -6.62 10.64 16.32
C GLY A 59 -7.28 11.24 15.07
N LEU A 60 -6.53 11.83 14.13
CA LEU A 60 -7.09 12.42 12.89
C LEU A 60 -7.39 11.39 11.78
N GLY A 61 -7.64 10.13 12.13
CA GLY A 61 -8.07 9.11 11.17
C GLY A 61 -7.02 8.67 10.14
N LYS A 62 -5.72 8.96 10.35
CA LYS A 62 -4.62 8.57 9.44
C LYS A 62 -4.58 7.05 9.19
N THR A 63 -4.58 6.27 10.27
CA THR A 63 -4.60 4.81 10.19
C THR A 63 -5.88 4.30 9.52
N ALA A 64 -7.03 4.93 9.81
CA ALA A 64 -8.30 4.57 9.20
C ALA A 64 -8.30 4.83 7.69
N LEU A 65 -7.74 5.96 7.25
CA LEU A 65 -7.58 6.31 5.84
C LEU A 65 -6.73 5.28 5.08
N VAL A 66 -5.57 4.91 5.63
CA VAL A 66 -4.67 3.96 4.94
C VAL A 66 -5.29 2.56 4.89
N LYS A 67 -5.93 2.12 5.98
CA LYS A 67 -6.65 0.83 6.01
C LYS A 67 -7.79 0.80 4.99
N ALA A 68 -8.60 1.85 4.96
CA ALA A 68 -9.69 2.02 4.01
C ALA A 68 -9.20 1.99 2.55
N LEU A 69 -8.08 2.63 2.28
CA LEU A 69 -7.48 2.62 0.95
C LEU A 69 -7.08 1.20 0.51
N GLY A 70 -6.48 0.42 1.43
CA GLY A 70 -6.16 -0.99 1.19
C GLY A 70 -7.41 -1.82 0.88
N GLU A 71 -8.48 -1.65 1.66
CA GLU A 71 -9.75 -2.35 1.46
C GLU A 71 -10.43 -1.98 0.14
N VAL A 72 -10.54 -0.68 -0.17
CA VAL A 72 -11.20 -0.17 -1.38
C VAL A 72 -10.46 -0.60 -2.65
N LEU A 73 -9.13 -0.64 -2.60
CA LEU A 73 -8.30 -1.05 -3.74
C LEU A 73 -7.99 -2.56 -3.76
N LYS A 74 -8.43 -3.32 -2.75
CA LYS A 74 -8.11 -4.75 -2.56
C LYS A 74 -6.61 -5.03 -2.59
N LEU A 75 -5.86 -4.22 -1.84
CA LEU A 75 -4.41 -4.30 -1.73
C LEU A 75 -4.01 -4.94 -0.40
N ASP A 76 -2.99 -5.79 -0.44
CA ASP A 76 -2.40 -6.33 0.78
C ASP A 76 -1.89 -5.19 1.66
N PHE A 77 -2.26 -5.25 2.94
CA PHE A 77 -1.95 -4.22 3.91
C PHE A 77 -1.23 -4.85 5.11
N LYS A 78 -0.08 -4.28 5.47
CA LYS A 78 0.64 -4.61 6.70
C LYS A 78 1.01 -3.35 7.45
N ARG A 79 1.16 -3.48 8.77
CA ARG A 79 1.55 -2.40 9.66
C ARG A 79 2.81 -2.80 10.44
N ILE A 80 3.76 -1.89 10.54
CA ILE A 80 4.90 -1.94 11.45
C ILE A 80 4.68 -0.86 12.51
N GLN A 81 5.11 -1.12 13.74
CA GLN A 81 5.28 -0.08 14.73
C GLN A 81 6.77 0.15 14.88
N PHE A 82 7.24 1.36 14.58
CA PHE A 82 8.61 1.70 14.90
C PHE A 82 8.80 1.75 16.42
N THR A 83 9.76 0.96 16.88
CA THR A 83 10.28 0.89 18.24
C THR A 83 11.80 1.01 18.16
N PRO A 84 12.49 1.49 19.21
CA PRO A 84 13.95 1.64 19.19
C PRO A 84 14.68 0.30 19.01
N ASP A 85 14.04 -0.81 19.33
CA ASP A 85 14.62 -2.16 19.26
C ASP A 85 14.37 -2.87 17.92
N LEU A 86 13.63 -2.24 16.99
CA LEU A 86 13.26 -2.87 15.73
C LEU A 86 14.51 -3.21 14.90
N MET A 87 14.68 -4.49 14.57
CA MET A 87 15.80 -4.95 13.74
C MET A 87 15.43 -4.96 12.25
N PRO A 88 16.40 -4.82 11.32
CA PRO A 88 16.12 -4.94 9.89
C PRO A 88 15.45 -6.27 9.51
N SER A 89 15.77 -7.36 10.20
CA SER A 89 15.14 -8.67 10.03
C SER A 89 13.64 -8.68 10.36
N ASP A 90 13.17 -7.79 11.23
CA ASP A 90 11.75 -7.67 11.55
C ASP A 90 10.95 -7.01 10.41
N ILE A 91 11.63 -6.32 9.50
CA ILE A 91 11.05 -5.63 8.34
C ILE A 91 11.18 -6.49 7.07
N LEU A 92 12.38 -7.01 6.82
CA LEU A 92 12.71 -7.80 5.64
C LEU A 92 12.30 -9.27 5.79
N GLY A 93 12.27 -9.79 7.01
CA GLY A 93 12.11 -11.22 7.27
C GLY A 93 13.44 -11.92 7.58
N THR A 94 13.35 -13.21 7.90
CA THR A 94 14.49 -14.02 8.33
C THR A 94 14.32 -15.48 7.89
N HIS A 95 15.40 -16.25 7.92
CA HIS A 95 15.33 -17.69 7.75
C HIS A 95 15.05 -18.37 9.09
N ILE A 96 13.98 -19.16 9.15
CA ILE A 96 13.62 -19.94 10.31
C ILE A 96 13.92 -21.42 10.06
N LEU A 97 14.40 -22.11 11.09
CA LEU A 97 14.62 -23.55 11.02
C LEU A 97 13.26 -24.25 11.18
N GLN A 98 12.79 -24.92 10.13
CA GLN A 98 11.58 -25.74 10.16
C GLN A 98 11.95 -27.22 10.04
N GLU A 99 11.13 -28.07 10.64
CA GLU A 99 11.24 -29.52 10.50
C GLU A 99 10.23 -29.99 9.45
N SER A 100 10.74 -30.59 8.38
CA SER A 100 9.92 -31.21 7.35
C SER A 100 9.17 -32.41 7.93
N GLU A 101 8.04 -32.79 7.32
CA GLU A 101 7.26 -34.00 7.66
C GLU A 101 8.10 -35.29 7.72
N ARG A 102 9.29 -35.29 7.10
CA ARG A 102 10.25 -36.41 7.08
C ARG A 102 11.36 -36.30 8.15
N GLY A 103 11.25 -35.40 9.11
CA GLY A 103 12.20 -35.20 10.22
C GLY A 103 13.50 -34.48 9.83
N LYS A 104 13.57 -33.88 8.63
CA LYS A 104 14.74 -33.13 8.17
C LYS A 104 14.59 -31.66 8.55
N ARG A 105 15.63 -31.07 9.17
CA ARG A 105 15.67 -29.64 9.48
C ARG A 105 16.13 -28.84 8.26
N GLU A 106 15.37 -27.81 7.90
CA GLU A 106 15.67 -26.92 6.77
C GLU A 106 15.47 -25.44 7.14
N MET A 107 16.30 -24.56 6.58
CA MET A 107 16.14 -23.11 6.73
C MET A 107 15.15 -22.59 5.69
N VAL A 108 13.96 -22.21 6.13
CA VAL A 108 12.91 -21.64 5.27
C VAL A 108 12.87 -20.13 5.46
N PHE A 109 12.89 -19.38 4.36
CA PHE A 109 12.72 -17.93 4.42
C PHE A 109 11.29 -17.57 4.81
N GLN A 110 11.14 -16.79 5.87
CA GLN A 110 9.88 -16.20 6.29
C GLN A 110 9.90 -14.71 5.94
N SER A 111 9.09 -14.32 4.95
CA SER A 111 9.00 -12.94 4.48
C SER A 111 8.51 -11.97 5.57
N GLY A 112 9.19 -10.84 5.71
CA GLY A 112 8.79 -9.78 6.62
C GLY A 112 7.57 -8.97 6.16
N PRO A 113 7.16 -7.97 6.96
CA PRO A 113 6.01 -7.13 6.66
C PRO A 113 6.19 -6.21 5.45
N VAL A 114 7.41 -5.96 4.97
CA VAL A 114 7.62 -5.14 3.75
C VAL A 114 7.06 -5.79 2.48
N PHE A 115 6.85 -7.11 2.50
CA PHE A 115 6.23 -7.87 1.41
C PHE A 115 4.72 -7.69 1.47
N THR A 116 4.24 -6.57 0.94
CA THR A 116 2.84 -6.12 0.93
C THR A 116 2.65 -5.05 -0.16
N ASN A 117 1.42 -4.71 -0.52
CA ASN A 117 1.16 -3.59 -1.44
C ASN A 117 1.20 -2.24 -0.70
N ILE A 118 0.64 -2.19 0.51
CA ILE A 118 0.65 -1.02 1.39
C ILE A 118 1.28 -1.40 2.72
N LEU A 119 2.29 -0.62 3.12
CA LEU A 119 2.94 -0.71 4.42
C LEU A 119 2.70 0.60 5.20
N LEU A 120 2.08 0.49 6.38
CA LEU A 120 1.97 1.60 7.33
C LEU A 120 3.02 1.41 8.43
N ALA A 121 3.82 2.44 8.71
CA ALA A 121 4.81 2.45 9.78
C ALA A 121 4.50 3.51 10.84
#